data_AF-A0AAD2IVW3-F1
#
_entry.id   AF-A0AAD2IVW3-F1
#
_cell.length_a   1.000
_cell.length_b   1.000
_cell.length_c   1.000
_cell.angle_alpha   90.00
_cell.angle_beta   90.00
_cell.angle_gamma   90.00
#
_symmetry.space_group_name_H-M   'P 1'
#
loop_
_entity.id
_entity.type
_entity.pdbx_description
1 polymer ?
#
loop_
_entity_poly.entity_id
_entity_poly.type
_entity_poly.pdbx_seq_one_letter_code
_entity_poly.pdbx_strand_id
1 'polypeptide(L)'
;MQALADALNVDRKALNYHVKDRQTLLALVAKDTLTASFSSADIAHAATWQDACRTYATHLVDAAVAMGGLAEHLRFDDSELMSWNLLPTEELLEQLNRAGFSEAAAVRLAVLLAALCVGHVKDIWQARSAVDRTRPRQLQKWLDSVDGKSYSRLRQAVALGIDTYGPEQLDFSLRIFIAGAEAHLAS
;
A
#
# COMPACT_ATOMS: atom_id res chain seq x y z
N MET A 1 9.99 26.18 1.20
CA MET A 1 9.43 27.32 0.44
C MET A 1 10.54 28.13 -0.24
N GLN A 2 11.43 28.82 0.48
CA GLN A 2 12.50 29.61 -0.16
C GLN A 2 13.38 28.75 -1.09
N ALA A 3 13.90 27.62 -0.62
CA ALA A 3 14.69 26.71 -1.45
C ALA A 3 13.98 26.22 -2.73
N LEU A 4 12.64 26.11 -2.72
CA LEU A 4 11.89 25.75 -3.94
C LEU A 4 11.75 26.95 -4.87
N ALA A 5 11.52 28.15 -4.34
CA ALA A 5 11.47 29.38 -5.12
C ALA A 5 12.82 29.63 -5.82
N ASP A 6 13.93 29.40 -5.11
CA ASP A 6 15.28 29.48 -5.64
C ASP A 6 15.51 28.44 -6.75
N ALA A 7 15.08 27.18 -6.55
CA ALA A 7 15.20 26.11 -7.53
C ALA A 7 14.35 26.33 -8.80
N LEU A 8 13.19 26.98 -8.66
CA LEU A 8 12.30 27.33 -9.77
C LEU A 8 12.65 28.70 -10.39
N ASN A 9 13.64 29.42 -9.84
CA ASN A 9 14.03 30.77 -10.24
C ASN A 9 12.86 31.77 -10.26
N VAL A 10 11.99 31.71 -9.24
CA VAL A 10 10.82 32.59 -9.06
C VAL A 10 10.85 33.29 -7.71
N ASP A 11 10.10 34.39 -7.57
CA ASP A 11 9.91 35.04 -6.26
C ASP A 11 9.02 34.18 -5.34
N ARG A 12 9.32 34.18 -4.04
CA ARG A 12 8.56 33.43 -3.04
C ARG A 12 7.07 33.83 -2.99
N LYS A 13 6.72 35.09 -3.26
CA LYS A 13 5.31 35.53 -3.33
C LYS A 13 4.59 34.91 -4.51
N ALA A 14 5.26 34.75 -5.66
CA ALA A 14 4.69 34.07 -6.82
C ALA A 14 4.42 32.59 -6.51
N LEU A 15 5.36 31.92 -5.83
CA LEU A 15 5.15 30.54 -5.36
C LEU A 15 3.97 30.44 -4.37
N ASN A 16 3.87 31.38 -3.43
CA ASN A 16 2.79 31.41 -2.43
C ASN A 16 1.40 31.69 -3.01
N TYR A 17 1.31 32.24 -4.23
CA TYR A 17 0.03 32.38 -4.94
C TYR A 17 -0.56 31.02 -5.32
N HIS A 18 0.30 30.05 -5.64
CA HIS A 18 -0.10 28.68 -5.99
C HIS A 18 -0.09 27.72 -4.80
N VAL A 19 0.84 27.91 -3.85
CA VAL A 19 1.03 27.00 -2.73
C VAL A 19 1.21 27.77 -1.44
N LYS A 20 0.15 27.80 -0.61
CA LYS A 20 0.08 28.66 0.59
C LYS A 20 1.20 28.42 1.60
N ASP A 21 1.60 27.16 1.80
CA ASP A 21 2.61 26.79 2.79
C ASP A 21 3.32 25.47 2.45
N ARG A 22 4.32 25.12 3.26
CA ARG A 22 5.09 23.88 3.12
C ARG A 22 4.20 22.64 3.23
N GLN A 23 3.16 22.67 4.06
CA GLN A 23 2.28 21.51 4.25
C GLN A 23 1.49 21.23 2.98
N THR A 24 0.92 22.29 2.38
CA THR A 24 0.20 22.25 1.10
C THR A 24 1.12 21.77 -0.02
N LEU A 25 2.37 22.23 -0.04
CA LEU A 25 3.37 21.77 -0.99
C LEU A 25 3.62 20.26 -0.88
N LEU A 26 3.84 19.76 0.34
CA LEU A 26 4.12 18.34 0.57
C LEU A 26 2.91 17.46 0.24
N ALA A 27 1.70 17.93 0.51
CA ALA A 27 0.47 17.24 0.11
C ALA A 27 0.33 17.16 -1.42
N LEU A 28 0.66 18.23 -2.16
CA LEU A 28 0.65 18.23 -3.62
C LEU A 28 1.69 17.27 -4.20
N VAL A 29 2.91 17.26 -3.67
CA VAL A 29 3.97 16.33 -4.08
C VAL A 29 3.58 14.88 -3.79
N ALA A 30 2.96 14.62 -2.64
CA ALA A 30 2.46 13.29 -2.29
C ALA A 30 1.36 12.83 -3.28
N LYS A 31 0.43 13.72 -3.64
CA LYS A 31 -0.64 13.44 -4.62
C LYS A 31 -0.08 13.17 -6.02
N ASP A 32 0.89 13.96 -6.47
CA ASP A 32 1.55 13.77 -7.77
C ASP A 32 2.28 12.41 -7.81
N THR A 33 3.03 12.09 -6.75
CA THR A 33 3.73 10.81 -6.61
C THR A 33 2.76 9.62 -6.64
N LEU A 34 1.62 9.73 -5.94
CA LEU A 34 0.55 8.72 -5.95
C LEU A 34 -0.04 8.51 -7.35
N THR A 35 -0.38 9.60 -8.03
CA THR A 35 -1.07 9.57 -9.33
C THR A 35 -0.16 9.04 -10.42
N ALA A 36 1.12 9.43 -10.41
CA ALA A 36 2.12 8.92 -11.36
C ALA A 36 2.39 7.41 -11.19
N SER A 37 2.23 6.89 -9.97
CA SER A 37 2.52 5.48 -9.64
C SER A 37 1.33 4.54 -9.83
N PHE A 38 0.09 5.06 -9.89
CA PHE A 38 -1.13 4.25 -9.95
C PHE A 38 -1.89 4.40 -11.27
N SER A 39 -1.28 3.89 -12.34
CA SER A 39 -1.89 3.84 -13.68
C SER A 39 -3.07 2.87 -13.73
N SER A 40 -4.25 3.36 -14.11
CA SER A 40 -5.43 2.53 -14.35
C SER A 40 -5.33 1.74 -15.65
N ALA A 41 -4.57 2.23 -16.62
CA ALA A 41 -4.41 1.59 -17.92
C ALA A 41 -3.77 0.20 -17.80
N ASP A 42 -2.82 0.01 -16.88
CA ASP A 42 -2.16 -1.29 -16.70
C ASP A 42 -3.09 -2.34 -16.10
N ILE A 43 -4.08 -1.91 -15.30
CA ILE A 43 -5.13 -2.77 -14.75
C ILE A 43 -6.14 -3.11 -15.86
N ALA A 44 -6.56 -2.11 -16.63
CA ALA A 44 -7.49 -2.28 -17.74
C ALA A 44 -6.98 -3.24 -18.82
N HIS A 45 -5.67 -3.19 -19.13
CA HIS A 45 -5.02 -4.02 -20.14
C HIS A 45 -4.43 -5.33 -19.59
N ALA A 46 -4.62 -5.63 -18.31
CA ALA A 46 -4.17 -6.89 -17.73
C ALA A 46 -4.78 -8.08 -18.47
N ALA A 47 -3.97 -9.10 -18.77
CA ALA A 47 -4.37 -10.25 -19.57
C ALA A 47 -5.42 -11.13 -18.86
N THR A 48 -5.36 -11.17 -17.53
CA THR A 48 -6.28 -11.91 -16.68
C THR A 48 -6.71 -11.04 -15.49
N TRP A 49 -7.83 -11.37 -14.86
CA TRP A 49 -8.25 -10.70 -13.63
C TRP A 49 -7.25 -10.93 -12.49
N GLN A 50 -6.55 -12.07 -12.48
CA GLN A 50 -5.46 -12.33 -11.54
C GLN A 50 -4.31 -11.34 -11.73
N ASP A 51 -3.91 -11.10 -12.99
CA ASP A 51 -2.89 -10.10 -13.32
C ASP A 51 -3.37 -8.70 -12.94
N ALA A 52 -4.65 -8.38 -13.17
CA ALA A 52 -5.24 -7.10 -12.75
C ALA A 52 -5.13 -6.90 -11.23
N CYS A 53 -5.44 -7.93 -10.43
CA CYS A 53 -5.27 -7.88 -8.97
C CYS A 53 -3.80 -7.69 -8.55
N ARG A 54 -2.86 -8.36 -9.24
CA ARG A 54 -1.41 -8.22 -8.95
C ARG A 54 -0.91 -6.83 -9.29
N THR A 55 -1.27 -6.30 -10.46
CA THR A 55 -0.92 -4.95 -10.91
C THR A 55 -1.50 -3.92 -9.95
N TYR A 56 -2.79 -4.04 -9.59
CA TYR A 56 -3.44 -3.14 -8.64
C TYR A 56 -2.70 -3.12 -7.30
N ALA A 57 -2.42 -4.29 -6.73
CA ALA A 57 -1.74 -4.41 -5.44
C ALA A 57 -0.32 -3.87 -5.46
N THR A 58 0.45 -4.19 -6.51
CA THR A 58 1.83 -3.74 -6.68
C THR A 58 1.88 -2.22 -6.78
N HIS A 59 1.07 -1.62 -7.66
CA HIS A 59 1.01 -0.17 -7.80
C HIS A 59 0.56 0.53 -6.52
N LEU A 60 -0.43 -0.03 -5.80
CA LEU A 60 -0.89 0.54 -4.53
C LEU A 60 0.22 0.50 -3.47
N VAL A 61 0.90 -0.63 -3.33
CA VAL A 61 2.00 -0.79 -2.37
C VAL A 61 3.18 0.11 -2.74
N ASP A 62 3.58 0.14 -4.01
CA ASP A 62 4.68 0.96 -4.50
C ASP A 62 4.40 2.45 -4.34
N ALA A 63 3.20 2.91 -4.72
CA ALA A 63 2.77 4.29 -4.52
C ALA A 63 2.83 4.66 -3.03
N ALA A 64 2.34 3.79 -2.15
CA ALA A 64 2.38 4.03 -0.72
C ALA A 64 3.79 3.98 -0.12
N VAL A 65 4.64 3.10 -0.62
CA VAL A 65 6.04 3.01 -0.25
C VAL A 65 6.82 4.25 -0.70
N ALA A 66 6.55 4.76 -1.91
CA ALA A 66 7.16 5.95 -2.49
C ALA A 66 6.77 7.23 -1.73
N MET A 67 5.55 7.29 -1.20
CA MET A 67 5.15 8.39 -0.32
C MET A 67 6.03 8.50 0.93
N GLY A 68 6.48 7.38 1.50
CA GLY A 68 7.37 7.39 2.68
C GLY A 68 6.85 8.31 3.80
N GLY A 69 7.71 9.19 4.33
CA GLY A 69 7.32 10.17 5.36
C GLY A 69 6.33 11.24 4.87
N LEU A 70 6.07 11.37 3.56
CA LEU A 70 5.03 12.26 3.04
C LEU A 70 3.62 11.78 3.41
N ALA A 71 3.45 10.49 3.72
CA ALA A 71 2.18 9.94 4.16
C ALA A 71 1.65 10.62 5.44
N GLU A 72 2.54 11.07 6.34
CA GLU A 72 2.18 11.81 7.55
C GLU A 72 1.56 13.19 7.25
N HIS A 73 1.76 13.69 6.04
CA HIS A 73 1.27 14.98 5.58
C HIS A 73 -0.02 14.88 4.76
N LEU A 74 -0.48 13.66 4.43
CA LEU A 74 -1.76 13.44 3.79
C LEU A 74 -2.88 13.52 4.83
N ARG A 75 -3.89 14.36 4.55
CA ARG A 75 -5.12 14.39 5.35
C ARG A 75 -6.18 13.57 4.60
N PHE A 76 -6.48 12.38 5.11
CA PHE A 76 -7.46 11.46 4.50
C PHE A 76 -8.92 11.95 4.58
N ASP A 77 -9.18 13.08 5.24
CA ASP A 77 -10.47 13.76 5.28
C ASP A 77 -10.72 14.68 4.08
N ASP A 78 -9.72 14.87 3.21
CA ASP A 78 -9.83 15.70 2.02
C ASP A 78 -10.36 14.88 0.83
N SER A 79 -11.56 15.18 0.35
CA SER A 79 -12.24 14.40 -0.70
C SER A 79 -11.44 14.32 -2.01
N GLU A 80 -10.59 15.30 -2.30
CA GLU A 80 -9.69 15.27 -3.46
C GLU A 80 -8.57 14.23 -3.34
N LEU A 81 -8.14 13.92 -2.11
CA LEU A 81 -7.17 12.86 -1.81
C LEU A 81 -7.79 11.47 -1.82
N MET A 82 -9.10 11.34 -1.95
CA MET A 82 -9.79 10.06 -2.17
C MET A 82 -9.93 9.73 -3.66
N SER A 83 -9.64 10.67 -4.57
CA SER A 83 -9.90 10.48 -6.00
C SER A 83 -8.84 9.66 -6.76
N TRP A 84 -7.61 9.60 -6.26
CA TRP A 84 -6.46 9.01 -6.99
C TRP A 84 -6.62 7.51 -7.28
N ASN A 85 -7.40 6.77 -6.46
CA ASN A 85 -7.60 5.34 -6.65
C ASN A 85 -8.95 4.99 -7.30
N LEU A 86 -9.79 5.98 -7.64
CA LEU A 86 -11.13 5.70 -8.17
C LEU A 86 -11.06 4.99 -9.52
N LEU A 87 -10.30 5.51 -10.48
CA LEU A 87 -10.14 4.88 -11.79
C LEU A 87 -9.45 3.50 -11.71
N PRO A 88 -8.32 3.32 -10.99
CA PRO A 88 -7.75 2.00 -10.76
C PRO A 88 -8.74 1.00 -10.14
N THR A 89 -9.60 1.46 -9.23
CA THR A 89 -10.59 0.60 -8.57
C THR A 89 -11.74 0.25 -9.52
N GLU A 90 -12.20 1.20 -10.34
CA GLU A 90 -13.19 0.97 -11.40
C GLU A 90 -12.70 -0.10 -12.37
N GLU A 91 -11.47 0.03 -12.88
CA GLU A 91 -10.89 -0.95 -13.81
C GLU A 91 -10.71 -2.33 -13.17
N LEU A 92 -10.36 -2.38 -11.88
CA LEU A 92 -10.28 -3.64 -11.15
C LEU A 92 -11.67 -4.30 -11.03
N LEU A 93 -12.70 -3.54 -10.69
CA LEU A 93 -14.07 -4.05 -10.60
C LEU A 93 -14.56 -4.56 -11.95
N GLU A 94 -14.27 -3.83 -13.03
CA GLU A 94 -14.60 -4.24 -14.39
C GLU A 94 -13.89 -5.55 -14.77
N GLN A 95 -12.60 -5.72 -14.44
CA GLN A 95 -11.87 -6.96 -14.66
C GLN A 95 -12.48 -8.15 -13.90
N LEU A 96 -12.87 -7.94 -12.63
CA LEU A 96 -13.53 -8.97 -11.82
C LEU A 96 -14.91 -9.32 -12.39
N ASN A 97 -15.71 -8.33 -12.80
CA ASN A 97 -17.02 -8.57 -13.40
C ASN A 97 -16.90 -9.33 -14.74
N ARG A 98 -15.94 -8.96 -15.60
CA ARG A 98 -15.66 -9.69 -16.85
C ARG A 98 -15.24 -11.13 -16.64
N ALA A 99 -14.59 -11.44 -15.51
CA ALA A 99 -14.23 -12.79 -15.12
C ALA A 99 -15.42 -13.62 -14.62
N GLY A 100 -16.60 -13.02 -14.44
CA GLY A 100 -17.83 -13.68 -14.02
C GLY A 100 -18.15 -13.56 -12.52
N PHE A 101 -17.39 -12.76 -11.75
CA PHE A 101 -17.79 -12.46 -10.38
C PHE A 101 -19.10 -11.65 -10.38
N SER A 102 -19.96 -11.91 -9.40
CA SER A 102 -21.10 -11.02 -9.14
C SER A 102 -20.60 -9.65 -8.67
N GLU A 103 -21.39 -8.60 -8.90
CA GLU A 103 -21.06 -7.24 -8.45
C GLU A 103 -20.75 -7.19 -6.95
N ALA A 104 -21.55 -7.89 -6.13
CA ALA A 104 -21.31 -7.98 -4.69
C ALA A 104 -19.99 -8.68 -4.34
N ALA A 105 -19.61 -9.72 -5.09
CA ALA A 105 -18.33 -10.41 -4.90
C ALA A 105 -17.16 -9.53 -5.34
N ALA A 106 -17.27 -8.87 -6.50
CA ALA A 106 -16.25 -7.96 -7.02
C ALA A 106 -15.93 -6.83 -6.02
N VAL A 107 -16.95 -6.17 -5.47
CA VAL A 107 -16.78 -5.13 -4.45
C VAL A 107 -16.10 -5.68 -3.19
N ARG A 108 -16.53 -6.84 -2.69
CA ARG A 108 -15.92 -7.46 -1.50
C ARG A 108 -14.46 -7.84 -1.72
N LEU A 109 -14.14 -8.36 -2.91
CA LEU A 109 -12.78 -8.72 -3.30
C LEU A 109 -11.89 -7.48 -3.44
N ALA A 110 -12.37 -6.41 -4.06
CA ALA A 110 -11.64 -5.14 -4.18
C ALA A 110 -11.32 -4.55 -2.79
N VAL A 111 -12.30 -4.51 -1.88
CA VAL A 111 -12.11 -4.05 -0.49
C VAL A 111 -11.11 -4.92 0.25
N LEU A 112 -11.22 -6.25 0.12
CA LEU A 112 -10.29 -7.19 0.76
C LEU A 112 -8.85 -7.00 0.25
N LEU A 113 -8.68 -6.86 -1.07
CA LEU A 113 -7.37 -6.64 -1.69
C LEU A 113 -6.75 -5.32 -1.20
N ALA A 114 -7.53 -4.24 -1.18
CA ALA A 114 -7.07 -2.96 -0.66
C ALA A 114 -6.65 -3.05 0.82
N ALA A 115 -7.44 -3.74 1.66
CA ALA A 115 -7.13 -3.94 3.06
C ALA A 115 -5.83 -4.73 3.28
N LEU A 116 -5.59 -5.77 2.47
CA LEU A 116 -4.34 -6.53 2.48
C LEU A 116 -3.14 -5.65 2.13
N CYS A 117 -3.26 -4.84 1.08
CA CYS A 117 -2.20 -3.94 0.64
C CYS A 117 -1.90 -2.87 1.69
N VAL A 118 -2.93 -2.22 2.26
CA VAL A 118 -2.76 -1.22 3.33
C VAL A 118 -2.12 -1.85 4.58
N GLY A 119 -2.52 -3.06 4.95
CA GLY A 119 -1.89 -3.82 6.03
C GLY A 119 -0.40 -4.05 5.78
N HIS A 120 -0.05 -4.48 4.56
CA HIS A 120 1.34 -4.71 4.16
C HIS A 120 2.18 -3.42 4.13
N VAL A 121 1.63 -2.31 3.63
CA VAL A 121 2.28 -0.99 3.65
C VAL A 121 2.60 -0.55 5.09
N LYS A 122 1.63 -0.70 6.00
CA LYS A 122 1.82 -0.38 7.42
C LYS A 122 2.97 -1.18 8.02
N ASP A 123 3.06 -2.46 7.68
CA ASP A 123 4.14 -3.33 8.11
C ASP A 123 5.50 -2.85 7.58
N ILE A 124 5.60 -2.52 6.28
CA ILE A 124 6.82 -1.98 5.67
C ILE A 124 7.28 -0.71 6.39
N TRP A 125 6.37 0.24 6.62
CA TRP A 125 6.69 1.48 7.32
C TRP A 125 7.16 1.23 8.75
N GLN A 126 6.52 0.31 9.46
CA GLN A 126 6.96 -0.07 10.80
C GLN A 126 8.39 -0.64 10.80
N ALA A 127 8.73 -1.50 9.84
CA ALA A 127 10.06 -2.08 9.71
C ALA A 127 11.13 -1.03 9.34
N ARG A 128 10.79 -0.08 8.45
CA ARG A 128 11.71 0.99 8.02
C ARG A 128 11.99 2.02 9.12
N SER A 129 11.00 2.34 9.95
CA SER A 129 11.16 3.36 11.00
C SER A 129 12.09 2.93 12.14
N ALA A 130 12.22 1.63 12.41
CA ALA A 130 13.27 1.08 13.27
C ALA A 130 13.33 -0.44 13.13
N VAL A 131 14.52 -0.98 12.85
CA VAL A 131 14.75 -2.44 12.78
C VAL A 131 14.35 -3.14 14.08
N ASP A 132 14.55 -2.47 15.23
CA ASP A 132 14.11 -2.93 16.55
C ASP A 132 12.60 -3.05 16.72
N ARG A 133 11.81 -2.42 15.84
CA ARG A 133 10.34 -2.47 15.83
C ARG A 133 9.80 -3.53 14.86
N THR A 134 10.65 -4.34 14.23
CA THR A 134 10.19 -5.50 13.46
C THR A 134 9.62 -6.60 14.36
N ARG A 135 8.64 -7.36 13.86
CA ARG A 135 7.96 -8.45 14.54
C ARG A 135 8.95 -9.48 15.10
N PRO A 136 9.96 -9.97 14.34
CA PRO A 136 10.91 -10.95 14.88
C PRO A 136 11.73 -10.37 16.04
N ARG A 137 12.17 -9.11 15.96
CA ARG A 137 12.96 -8.46 17.02
C ARG A 137 12.14 -8.18 18.27
N GLN A 138 10.92 -7.67 18.12
CA GLN A 138 10.01 -7.45 19.25
C GLN A 138 9.65 -8.77 19.92
N LEU A 139 9.35 -9.80 19.13
CA LEU A 139 9.02 -11.12 19.63
C LEU A 139 10.22 -11.75 20.34
N GLN A 140 11.44 -11.66 19.79
CA GLN A 140 12.66 -12.14 20.45
C GLN A 140 12.86 -11.46 21.82
N LYS A 141 12.82 -10.11 21.86
CA LYS A 141 12.96 -9.35 23.12
C LYS A 141 11.92 -9.76 24.15
N TRP A 142 10.68 -9.98 23.73
CA TRP A 142 9.62 -10.44 24.62
C TRP A 142 9.90 -11.87 25.10
N LEU A 143 10.24 -12.80 24.20
CA LEU A 143 10.55 -14.20 24.52
C LEU A 143 11.75 -14.36 25.47
N ASP A 144 12.69 -13.42 25.46
CA ASP A 144 13.83 -13.36 26.38
C ASP A 144 13.44 -12.82 27.77
N SER A 145 12.31 -12.11 27.86
CA SER A 145 11.79 -11.54 29.13
C SER A 145 10.80 -12.44 29.87
N VAL A 146 10.27 -13.49 29.24
CA VAL A 146 9.29 -14.40 29.86
C VAL A 146 9.93 -15.69 30.36
N ASP A 147 9.92 -15.88 31.68
CA ASP A 147 10.31 -17.12 32.33
C ASP A 147 9.15 -18.15 32.42
N GLY A 148 9.50 -19.43 32.38
CA GLY A 148 8.60 -20.53 32.78
C GLY A 148 7.54 -20.98 31.76
N LYS A 149 7.41 -20.33 30.60
CA LYS A 149 6.52 -20.79 29.51
C LYS A 149 7.29 -21.21 28.26
N SER A 150 7.01 -22.41 27.77
CA SER A 150 7.59 -22.93 26.52
C SER A 150 6.80 -22.42 25.32
N TYR A 151 7.18 -21.26 24.78
CA TYR A 151 6.67 -20.75 23.51
C TYR A 151 7.45 -21.34 22.32
N SER A 152 7.52 -22.67 22.23
CA SER A 152 8.37 -23.39 21.27
C SER A 152 8.11 -22.98 19.81
N ARG A 153 6.84 -22.79 19.42
CA ARG A 153 6.47 -22.34 18.07
C ARG A 153 6.90 -20.92 17.77
N LEU A 154 6.78 -20.00 18.73
CA LEU A 154 7.22 -18.61 18.54
C LEU A 154 8.75 -18.53 18.49
N ARG A 155 9.45 -19.31 19.31
CA ARG A 155 10.92 -19.43 19.26
C ARG A 155 11.38 -19.98 17.91
N GLN A 156 10.70 -21.02 17.39
CA GLN A 156 10.98 -21.56 16.07
C GLN A 156 10.71 -20.52 14.97
N ALA A 157 9.59 -19.79 15.04
CA ALA A 157 9.25 -18.76 14.07
C ALA A 157 10.30 -17.64 14.02
N VAL A 158 10.82 -17.20 15.17
CA VAL A 158 11.93 -16.22 15.20
C VAL A 158 13.20 -16.81 14.62
N ALA A 159 13.53 -18.07 14.93
CA ALA A 159 14.73 -18.74 14.43
C ALA A 159 14.71 -18.91 12.89
N LEU A 160 13.54 -19.03 12.27
CA LEU A 160 13.40 -19.08 10.81
C LEU A 160 13.74 -17.75 10.14
N GLY A 161 13.69 -16.63 10.86
CA GLY A 161 14.10 -15.32 10.34
C GLY A 161 13.31 -14.85 9.12
N ILE A 162 12.07 -15.31 8.96
CA ILE A 162 11.24 -15.00 7.78
C ILE A 162 10.98 -13.50 7.70
N ASP A 163 11.37 -12.89 6.58
CA ASP A 163 10.98 -11.52 6.28
C ASP A 163 9.49 -11.48 5.89
N THR A 164 8.72 -10.74 6.68
CA THR A 164 7.27 -10.55 6.47
C THR A 164 6.95 -9.12 6.02
N TYR A 165 7.96 -8.41 5.53
CA TYR A 165 7.87 -7.00 5.11
C TYR A 165 8.24 -6.82 3.63
N GLY A 166 9.05 -7.72 3.08
CA GLY A 166 9.49 -7.65 1.70
C GLY A 166 8.46 -8.14 0.66
N PRO A 167 8.83 -8.06 -0.63
CA PRO A 167 7.98 -8.46 -1.76
C PRO A 167 7.48 -9.90 -1.68
N GLU A 168 8.27 -10.83 -1.13
CA GLU A 168 7.87 -12.24 -0.98
C GLU A 168 6.60 -12.41 -0.12
N GLN A 169 6.42 -11.55 0.89
CA GLN A 169 5.20 -11.57 1.72
C GLN A 169 3.99 -11.04 0.95
N LEU A 170 4.16 -10.02 0.10
CA LEU A 170 3.09 -9.52 -0.77
C LEU A 170 2.68 -10.60 -1.77
N ASP A 171 3.65 -11.22 -2.44
CA ASP A 171 3.42 -12.31 -3.39
C ASP A 171 2.71 -13.51 -2.75
N PHE A 172 3.11 -13.87 -1.52
CA PHE A 172 2.42 -14.87 -0.72
C PHE A 172 0.96 -14.49 -0.50
N SER A 173 0.71 -13.26 -0.08
CA SER A 173 -0.64 -12.76 0.23
C SER A 173 -1.53 -12.74 -1.01
N LEU A 174 -1.01 -12.28 -2.15
CA LEU A 174 -1.73 -12.24 -3.41
C LEU A 174 -2.05 -13.63 -3.95
N ARG A 175 -1.13 -14.59 -3.82
CA ARG A 175 -1.38 -15.98 -4.20
C ARG A 175 -2.53 -16.59 -3.39
N ILE A 176 -2.57 -16.36 -2.07
CA ILE A 176 -3.66 -16.85 -1.22
C ILE A 176 -4.98 -16.16 -1.55
N PHE A 177 -4.96 -14.83 -1.75
CA PHE A 177 -6.14 -14.06 -2.16
C PHE A 177 -6.72 -14.55 -3.49
N ILE A 178 -5.88 -14.71 -4.51
CA ILE A 178 -6.29 -15.18 -5.85
C ILE A 178 -6.86 -16.60 -5.77
N ALA A 179 -6.19 -17.53 -5.09
CA ALA A 179 -6.70 -18.89 -4.93
C ALA A 179 -8.06 -18.93 -4.21
N GLY A 180 -8.25 -18.06 -3.21
CA GLY A 180 -9.55 -17.92 -2.52
C GLY A 180 -10.64 -17.34 -3.43
N ALA A 181 -10.30 -16.37 -4.27
CA ALA A 181 -11.22 -15.80 -5.25
C ALA A 181 -11.59 -16.81 -6.35
N GLU A 182 -10.63 -17.59 -6.86
CA GLU A 182 -10.86 -18.67 -7.82
C GLU A 182 -11.83 -19.72 -7.27
N ALA A 183 -11.63 -20.14 -6.00
CA ALA A 183 -12.53 -21.07 -5.34
C ALA A 183 -13.94 -20.50 -5.17
N HIS A 184 -14.07 -19.20 -4.91
CA HIS A 184 -15.37 -18.53 -4.82
C HIS A 184 -16.06 -18.38 -6.19
N LEU A 185 -15.30 -18.18 -7.27
CA LEU A 185 -15.85 -18.11 -8.62
C LEU A 185 -16.38 -19.48 -9.09
N ALA A 186 -15.78 -20.56 -8.61
CA ALA A 186 -16.18 -21.93 -8.93
C ALA A 186 -17.40 -22.45 -8.13
N SER A 187 -17.86 -21.71 -7.12
CA SER A 187 -18.99 -22.08 -6.25
C SER A 187 -20.30 -21.43 -6.68
#